data_AF-A0A0J7KVI4-F1
#
_entry.id   AF-A0A0J7KVI4-F1
#
_cell.length_a   1.000
_cell.length_b   1.000
_cell.length_c   1.000
_cell.angle_alpha   90.00
_cell.angle_beta   90.00
_cell.angle_gamma   90.00
#
_symmetry.space_group_name_H-M   'P 1'
#
loop_
_entity.id
_entity.type
_entity.pdbx_description
1 polymer ?
#
loop_
_entity_poly.entity_id
_entity_poly.type
_entity_poly.pdbx_seq_one_letter_code
_entity_poly.pdbx_strand_id
1 'polypeptide(L)' 'MTCVALDSADGKDMSIIKKQGKVKALEEEIFCRTNLDFESEIQCHVGIAHTRWATHGVPSEVNAHPQRSDYEHAFVVVHN' A
#
# COMPACT_ATOMS: atom_id res chain seq x y z
N MET A 1 1.17 -8.76 -8.52
CA MET A 1 0.52 -7.56 -7.94
C MET A 1 1.49 -6.93 -6.97
N THR A 2 1.46 -5.62 -6.84
CA THR A 2 2.44 -4.87 -6.06
C THR A 2 1.73 -3.82 -5.23
N CYS A 3 2.24 -3.57 -4.02
CA CYS A 3 1.58 -2.69 -3.07
C CYS A 3 2.54 -2.10 -2.05
N VAL A 4 2.09 -1.01 -1.44
CA VAL A 4 2.69 -0.37 -0.27
C VAL A 4 1.58 0.05 0.70
N ALA A 5 1.88 0.04 1.99
CA ALA A 5 1.13 0.77 3.01
C ALA A 5 2.11 1.61 3.84
N LEU A 6 1.73 2.84 4.11
CA LEU A 6 2.55 3.84 4.76
C LEU A 6 1.71 4.68 5.72
N ASP A 7 2.25 4.95 6.91
CA ASP A 7 1.65 5.87 7.87
C ASP A 7 1.59 7.30 7.31
N SER A 8 0.53 8.03 7.65
CA SER A 8 0.38 9.45 7.39
C SER A 8 1.31 10.28 8.29
N ALA A 9 1.64 11.50 7.88
CA ALA A 9 2.53 12.41 8.62
C ALA A 9 2.00 12.78 10.02
N ASP A 10 0.68 12.71 10.23
CA ASP A 10 0.04 12.94 11.52
C ASP A 10 0.03 11.70 12.44
N GLY A 11 0.50 10.54 11.94
CA GLY A 11 0.63 9.29 12.67
C GLY A 11 -0.70 8.65 13.09
N LYS A 12 -1.84 9.15 12.58
CA LYS A 12 -3.18 8.66 12.95
C LYS A 12 -3.81 7.78 11.90
N ASP A 13 -3.48 8.03 10.64
CA ASP A 13 -4.05 7.34 9.50
C ASP A 13 -2.98 6.60 8.69
N MET A 14 -3.42 5.62 7.89
CA MET A 14 -2.55 4.84 7.00
C MET A 14 -3.06 4.89 5.56
N SER A 15 -2.15 5.13 4.62
CA SER A 15 -2.43 5.06 3.19
C SER A 15 -2.02 3.71 2.63
N ILE A 16 -2.95 3.01 1.97
CA ILE A 16 -2.67 1.78 1.22
C ILE A 16 -2.80 2.04 -0.28
N ILE A 17 -1.75 1.67 -1.02
CA ILE A 17 -1.67 1.82 -2.47
C ILE A 17 -1.38 0.46 -3.07
N LYS A 18 -2.24 0.01 -3.98
CA LYS A 18 -2.13 -1.29 -4.63
C LYS A 18 -2.26 -1.10 -6.12
N LYS A 19 -1.50 -1.87 -6.89
CA LYS A 19 -1.65 -1.93 -8.34
C LYS A 19 -1.51 -3.35 -8.85
N GLN A 20 -2.37 -3.73 -9.79
CA GLN A 20 -2.16 -4.93 -10.58
C GLN A 20 -0.99 -4.72 -11.54
N GLY A 21 -0.12 -5.72 -11.68
CA GLY A 21 1.03 -5.67 -12.58
C GLY A 21 2.37 -5.72 -11.86
N LYS A 22 3.38 -5.10 -12.48
CA LYS A 22 4.77 -5.00 -12.02
C LYS A 22 4.96 -3.78 -11.12
N VAL A 23 6.07 -3.75 -10.39
CA VAL A 23 6.43 -2.64 -9.48
C VAL A 23 6.37 -1.28 -10.16
N LYS A 24 6.79 -1.18 -11.43
CA LYS A 24 6.72 0.06 -12.22
C LYS A 24 5.30 0.66 -12.29
N ALA A 25 4.27 -0.18 -12.40
CA ALA A 25 2.90 0.31 -12.44
C ALA A 25 2.44 0.89 -11.09
N LEU A 26 2.97 0.35 -9.98
CA LEU A 26 2.74 0.91 -8.64
C LEU A 26 3.49 2.22 -8.45
N GLU A 27 4.73 2.32 -8.92
CA GLU A 27 5.51 3.55 -8.91
C GLU A 27 4.79 4.69 -9.64
N GLU A 28 4.34 4.43 -10.87
CA GLU A 28 3.54 5.39 -11.65
C GLU A 28 2.26 5.80 -10.90
N GLU A 29 1.55 4.85 -10.29
CA GLU A 29 0.36 5.13 -9.48
C GLU A 29 0.67 6.03 -8.28
N ILE A 30 1.78 5.79 -7.58
CA ILE A 30 2.20 6.60 -6.42
C ILE A 30 2.46 8.05 -6.86
N PHE A 31 3.19 8.26 -7.97
CA PHE A 31 3.50 9.60 -8.47
C PHE A 31 2.30 10.32 -9.10
N CYS A 32 1.27 9.59 -9.56
CA CYS A 32 0.04 10.19 -10.07
C CYS A 32 -0.91 10.67 -8.96
N ARG A 33 -0.72 10.25 -7.70
CA ARG A 33 -1.57 10.68 -6.58
C ARG A 33 -1.24 12.09 -6.14
N THR A 34 -2.24 12.96 -6.17
CA THR A 34 -2.12 14.37 -5.78
C THR A 34 -2.25 14.60 -4.27
N ASN A 35 -2.66 13.57 -3.51
CA ASN A 35 -2.92 13.64 -2.08
C ASN A 35 -1.81 13.00 -1.23
N LEU A 36 -0.66 12.69 -1.83
CA LEU A 36 0.54 12.28 -1.09
C LEU A 36 1.46 13.47 -0.96
N ASP A 37 1.85 13.77 0.27
CA ASP A 37 2.86 14.77 0.56
C ASP A 37 4.23 14.07 0.65
N PHE A 38 5.12 14.40 -0.27
CA PHE A 38 6.48 13.87 -0.33
C PHE A 38 7.51 14.79 0.35
N GLU A 39 7.10 15.99 0.78
CA GLU A 39 7.98 17.01 1.37
C GLU A 39 7.90 17.01 2.90
N SER A 40 6.78 16.55 3.47
CA SER A 40 6.61 16.44 4.93
C SER A 40 7.63 15.49 5.57
N GLU A 41 8.23 15.95 6.67
CA GLU A 41 9.14 15.16 7.48
C GLU A 41 8.37 14.35 8.55
N ILE A 42 8.55 13.03 8.56
CA ILE A 42 7.92 12.14 9.52
C ILE A 42 8.98 11.64 10.51
N GLN A 43 8.84 12.01 11.79
CA GLN A 43 9.82 11.66 12.82
C GLN A 43 9.90 10.16 13.13
N CYS A 44 8.77 9.45 13.00
CA CYS A 44 8.68 8.01 13.20
C CYS A 44 7.70 7.43 12.18
N HIS A 45 8.17 6.50 11.35
CA HIS A 45 7.40 5.97 10.25
C HIS A 45 7.60 4.47 10.08
N VAL A 46 6.53 3.74 9.81
CA VAL A 46 6.59 2.36 9.35
C VAL A 46 5.91 2.24 7.99
N GLY A 47 6.67 1.71 7.02
CA GLY A 47 6.15 1.37 5.69
C GLY A 47 6.31 -0.12 5.44
N ILE A 48 5.28 -0.76 4.87
CA ILE A 48 5.34 -2.15 4.44
C ILE A 48 5.00 -2.27 2.95
N ALA A 49 5.68 -3.16 2.25
CA ALA A 49 5.46 -3.42 0.83
C ALA A 49 5.35 -4.91 0.56
N HIS A 50 4.62 -5.29 -0.48
CA HIS A 50 4.53 -6.68 -0.90
C HIS A 50 4.40 -6.85 -2.40
N THR A 51 5.03 -7.90 -2.91
CA THR A 51 4.81 -8.37 -4.29
C THR A 51 4.20 -9.76 -4.23
N ARG A 52 3.00 -9.90 -4.82
CA ARG A 52 2.23 -11.15 -4.81
C ARG A 52 2.25 -11.81 -6.18
N TRP A 53 2.67 -13.08 -6.21
CA TRP A 53 2.38 -14.01 -7.30
C TRP A 53 1.06 -14.71 -7.02
N ALA A 54 0.04 -14.51 -7.86
CA ALA A 54 -1.25 -15.19 -7.69
C ALA A 54 -1.21 -16.61 -8.28
N THR A 55 -1.33 -17.63 -7.44
CA THR A 55 -1.62 -19.01 -7.86
C THR A 55 -3.11 -19.34 -7.76
N HIS A 56 -3.84 -18.60 -6.91
CA HIS A 56 -5.28 -18.70 -6.69
C HIS A 56 -5.92 -17.31 -6.59
N GLY A 57 -7.18 -17.22 -7.05
CA GLY A 57 -7.92 -15.97 -7.14
C GLY A 57 -7.44 -15.08 -8.29
N VAL A 58 -8.35 -14.31 -8.88
CA VAL A 58 -7.98 -13.38 -9.94
C VAL A 58 -6.98 -12.35 -9.41
N PRO A 59 -5.88 -12.05 -10.12
CA PRO A 59 -5.03 -10.94 -9.76
C PRO A 59 -5.85 -9.64 -9.81
N SER A 60 -6.01 -8.97 -8.68
CA SER A 60 -6.74 -7.70 -8.55
C SER A 60 -6.19 -6.90 -7.38
N GLU A 61 -6.46 -5.60 -7.33
CA GLU A 61 -6.04 -4.75 -6.20
C GLU A 61 -6.68 -5.20 -4.88
N VAL A 62 -7.94 -5.65 -4.91
CA VAL A 62 -8.62 -6.22 -3.73
C VAL A 62 -7.88 -7.45 -3.19
N ASN A 63 -7.40 -8.31 -4.09
CA ASN A 63 -6.70 -9.54 -3.72
C ASN A 63 -5.20 -9.34 -3.50
N ALA A 64 -4.67 -8.14 -3.72
CA ALA A 64 -3.29 -7.81 -3.41
C ALA A 64 -3.17 -7.53 -1.90
N HIS A 65 -2.01 -7.84 -1.33
CA HIS A 65 -1.66 -7.35 0.00
C HIS A 65 -1.45 -5.82 -0.02
N PRO A 66 -1.22 -5.16 1.13
CA PRO A 66 -1.57 -5.63 2.48
C PRO A 66 -3.07 -5.86 2.62
N GLN A 67 -3.47 -6.90 3.35
CA GLN A 67 -4.87 -7.06 3.74
C GLN A 67 -5.14 -6.23 5.00
N ARG A 68 -6.30 -5.59 5.07
CA ARG A 68 -6.72 -4.76 6.20
C ARG A 68 -7.79 -5.46 7.02
N SER A 69 -7.80 -5.25 8.33
CA SER A 69 -8.81 -5.81 9.24
C SER A 69 -10.20 -5.20 9.03
N ASP A 70 -10.26 -3.90 8.74
CA ASP A 70 -11.47 -3.09 8.67
C ASP A 70 -11.25 -1.90 7.70
N TYR A 71 -12.26 -1.04 7.57
CA TYR A 71 -12.20 0.13 6.69
C TYR A 71 -11.29 1.25 7.21
N GLU A 72 -11.01 1.29 8.50
CA GLU A 72 -10.16 2.28 9.18
C GLU A 72 -8.69 1.85 9.26
N HIS A 73 -8.36 0.64 8.79
CA HIS A 73 -7.01 0.12 8.73
C HIS A 73 -6.36 -0.10 10.10
N ALA A 74 -7.14 -0.45 11.14
CA ALA A 74 -6.61 -0.66 12.49
C ALA A 74 -5.44 -1.67 12.51
N PHE A 75 -5.49 -2.69 11.65
CA PHE A 75 -4.38 -3.59 11.37
C PHE A 75 -4.22 -3.86 9.89
N VAL A 76 -2.95 -3.96 9.45
CA VAL A 76 -2.58 -4.37 8.09
C VAL A 76 -1.55 -5.50 8.10
N VAL A 77 -1.65 -6.41 7.14
CA VAL A 77 -0.76 -7.58 7.06
C VAL A 77 -0.34 -7.90 5.64
N VAL A 78 0.95 -8.22 5.50
CA VAL A 78 1.54 -8.85 4.33
C VAL A 78 1.86 -10.30 4.66
N HIS A 79 1.64 -11.21 3.72
CA HIS A 79 2.05 -12.62 3.84
C HIS A 79 2.54 -13.12 2.48
N ASN A 80 3.47 -14.09 2.52
CA ASN A 80 4.00 -14.74 1.33
C ASN A 80 3.27 -16.05 1.02
#